data_AF-A0A6G9Z4B9-F1
#
_entry.id   AF-A0A6G9Z4B9-F1
#
_cell.length_a   1.000
_cell.length_b   1.000
_cell.length_c   1.000
_cell.angle_alpha   90.00
_cell.angle_beta   90.00
_cell.angle_gamma   90.00
#
_symmetry.space_group_name_H-M   'P 1'
#
loop_
_entity.id
_entity.type
_entity.pdbx_description
1 polymer ?
#
loop_
_entity_poly.entity_id
_entity_poly.type
_entity_poly.pdbx_seq_one_letter_code
_entity_poly.pdbx_strand_id
1 'polypeptide(L)' 'MGILEPIDDTSCLLHLGADSPWSLTWMISSLDTDFTVTGPPELIEAVRTLGRRCTAAVTP' A
#
# COMPACT_ATOMS: atom_id res chain seq x y z
N MET A 1 0.64 9.77 8.64
CA MET A 1 1.10 10.90 7.80
C MET A 1 2.43 10.50 7.19
N GLY A 2 2.52 10.45 5.86
CA GLY A 2 3.76 10.14 5.15
C GLY A 2 4.53 11.41 4.76
N ILE A 3 5.81 11.26 4.47
CA ILE A 3 6.68 12.33 3.97
C ILE A 3 7.05 12.00 2.53
N LEU A 4 6.91 12.97 1.64
CA LEU A 4 7.39 12.85 0.26
C LEU A 4 8.80 13.43 0.15
N GLU A 5 9.69 12.66 -0.44
CA GLU A 5 11.04 13.06 -0.82
C GLU A 5 11.12 13.07 -2.35
N PRO A 6 11.35 14.22 -3.01
CA PRO A 6 11.49 14.26 -4.46
C PRO A 6 12.75 13.51 -4.91
N ILE A 7 12.63 12.66 -5.92
CA ILE A 7 13.78 11.97 -6.53
C ILE A 7 14.10 12.52 -7.93
N ASP A 8 13.09 12.97 -8.69
CA ASP A 8 13.22 13.72 -9.94
C ASP A 8 11.95 14.54 -10.25
N ASP A 9 11.89 15.18 -11.42
CA ASP A 9 10.79 16.05 -11.86
C ASP A 9 9.43 15.34 -11.97
N THR A 10 9.41 14.01 -11.99
CA THR A 10 8.22 13.19 -12.25
C THR A 10 7.95 12.12 -11.19
N SER A 11 8.83 11.98 -10.19
CA SER A 11 8.70 10.94 -9.19
C SER A 11 9.19 11.38 -7.81
N CYS A 12 8.59 10.77 -6.79
CA CYS A 12 8.92 11.01 -5.39
C CYS A 12 8.96 9.67 -4.64
N LEU A 13 9.81 9.59 -3.62
CA LEU A 13 9.79 8.54 -2.63
C LEU A 13 8.83 8.91 -1.50
N LEU A 14 7.89 8.03 -1.19
CA LEU A 14 6.93 8.23 -0.10
C LEU A 14 7.35 7.41 1.13
N HIS A 15 7.82 8.11 2.15
CA HIS A 15 8.14 7.54 3.46
C HIS A 15 6.86 7.38 4.28
N LEU A 16 6.44 6.14 4.50
CA LEU A 16 5.26 5.79 5.30
C LEU A 16 5.63 4.82 6.42
N GLY A 17 5.08 5.09 7.60
CA GLY A 17 5.15 4.20 8.75
C GLY A 17 3.76 3.94 9.32
N ALA A 18 3.55 2.75 9.87
CA ALA A 18 2.37 2.41 10.65
C ALA A 18 2.73 1.42 11.76
N ASP A 19 1.82 1.27 12.72
CA ASP A 19 1.98 0.36 13.85
C ASP A 19 1.79 -1.12 13.46
N SER A 20 1.31 -1.40 12.23
CA SER A 20 1.17 -2.77 11.72
C SER A 20 1.18 -2.84 10.18
N PRO A 21 1.55 -3.99 9.59
CA PRO A 21 1.48 -4.21 8.14
C PRO A 21 0.06 -4.01 7.57
N TRP A 22 -0.96 -4.35 8.36
CA TRP A 22 -2.36 -4.13 7.98
C TRP A 22 -2.69 -2.64 7.87
N SER A 23 -2.25 -1.82 8.84
CA SER A 23 -2.48 -0.37 8.80
C SER A 23 -1.74 0.29 7.63
N LEU A 24 -0.51 -0.16 7.32
CA LEU A 24 0.21 0.26 6.12
C LEU A 24 -0.56 -0.07 4.84
N THR A 25 -1.14 -1.27 4.77
CA THR A 25 -1.93 -1.71 3.60
C THR A 25 -3.08 -0.75 3.31
N TRP A 26 -3.85 -0.34 4.34
CA TRP A 26 -4.93 0.64 4.17
C TRP A 26 -4.42 2.00 3.70
N MET A 27 -3.33 2.49 4.28
CA MET A 27 -2.74 3.77 3.89
C MET A 27 -2.26 3.76 2.43
N ILE A 28 -1.54 2.72 2.01
CA ILE A 28 -1.07 2.59 0.63
C ILE A 28 -2.25 2.46 -0.34
N SER A 29 -3.28 1.68 0.01
CA SER A 29 -4.46 1.51 -0.85
C SER A 29 -5.31 2.78 -1.03
N SER A 30 -5.13 3.78 -0.15
CA SER A 30 -5.78 5.08 -0.28
C SER A 30 -5.11 6.01 -1.30
N LEU A 31 -3.91 5.65 -1.76
CA LEU A 31 -3.24 6.35 -2.84
C LEU A 31 -3.97 6.02 -4.15
N ASP A 32 -4.38 7.03 -4.90
CA ASP A 32 -5.05 6.88 -6.19
C ASP A 32 -4.03 6.60 -7.31
N THR A 33 -3.21 5.57 -7.10
CA THR A 33 -2.16 5.14 -8.03
C THR A 33 -1.90 3.65 -7.90
N ASP A 34 -1.44 3.04 -8.97
CA ASP A 34 -0.92 1.68 -8.93
C ASP A 34 0.35 1.61 -8.08
N PHE A 35 0.54 0.50 -7.37
CA PHE A 35 1.71 0.25 -6.54
C PHE A 35 2.13 -1.22 -6.58
N THR A 36 3.41 -1.46 -6.33
CA THR A 36 3.97 -2.81 -6.15
C THR A 36 4.62 -2.90 -4.78
N VAL A 37 4.27 -3.94 -4.01
CA VAL A 37 4.90 -4.20 -2.72
C VAL A 37 5.97 -5.28 -2.89
N THR A 38 7.21 -4.92 -2.61
CA THR A 38 8.37 -5.83 -2.70
C THR A 38 8.73 -6.47 -1.36
N GLY A 39 8.26 -5.91 -0.25
CA GLY A 39 8.45 -6.45 1.09
C GLY A 39 8.04 -5.46 2.18
N PRO A 40 8.12 -5.85 3.46
CA PRO A 40 8.48 -7.20 3.93
C PRO A 40 7.34 -8.23 3.68
N PRO A 41 7.58 -9.55 3.79
CA PRO A 41 6.61 -10.59 3.43
C PRO A 41 5.24 -10.44 4.11
N GLU A 42 5.21 -10.00 5.36
CA GLU A 42 3.99 -9.74 6.13
C GLU A 42 3.13 -8.62 5.53
N LEU A 43 3.74 -7.62 4.89
CA LEU A 43 3.02 -6.56 4.17
C LEU A 43 2.43 -7.10 2.86
N ILE A 44 3.18 -7.94 2.14
CA ILE A 44 2.69 -8.61 0.93
C ILE A 44 1.44 -9.44 1.27
N GLU A 45 1.47 -10.21 2.36
CA GLU A 45 0.32 -11.01 2.80
C GLU A 45 -0.88 -10.17 3.24
N ALA A 46 -0.63 -9.02 3.90
CA ALA A 46 -1.68 -8.07 4.25
C ALA A 46 -2.37 -7.49 3.01
N VAL A 47 -1.61 -7.05 2.01
CA VAL A 47 -2.13 -6.54 0.72
C VAL A 47 -2.89 -7.62 -0.03
N ARG A 48 -2.35 -8.85 -0.13
CA ARG A 48 -3.06 -9.99 -0.73
C ARG A 48 -4.39 -10.26 -0.05
N THR A 49 -4.45 -10.13 1.28
CA THR A 49 -5.67 -10.33 2.05
C THR A 49 -6.69 -9.23 1.78
N LEU A 50 -6.27 -7.96 1.74
CA LEU A 50 -7.16 -6.86 1.38
C LEU A 50 -7.70 -7.04 -0.05
N GLY A 51 -6.83 -7.34 -1.02
CA GLY A 51 -7.23 -7.59 -2.41
C GLY A 51 -8.26 -8.69 -2.54
N ARG A 52 -8.04 -9.85 -1.90
CA ARG A 52 -9.03 -10.94 -1.88
C ARG A 52 -10.38 -10.51 -1.30
N ARG A 53 -10.39 -9.71 -0.22
CA ARG A 53 -11.63 -9.21 0.38
C ARG A 53 -12.37 -8.27 -0.57
N CYS A 54 -11.66 -7.34 -1.20
CA CYS A 54 -12.27 -6.40 -2.16
C CYS A 54 -12.84 -7.15 -3.37
N THR A 55 -12.10 -8.10 -3.95
CA THR A 55 -12.59 -8.90 -5.08
C THR A 55 -13.79 -9.76 -4.69
N ALA A 56 -13.77 -10.40 -3.52
CA ALA A 56 -14.89 -11.20 -3.03
C ALA A 56 -16.15 -10.36 -2.80
N ALA A 57 -16.01 -9.09 -2.37
CA ALA A 57 -17.14 -8.20 -2.11
C ALA A 57 -17.92 -7.79 -3.37
N VAL A 58 -17.33 -7.92 -4.55
CA VAL A 58 -17.96 -7.60 -5.84
C VAL A 58 -18.29 -8.84 -6.67
N THR A 59 -18.00 -10.04 -6.15
CA THR A 59 -18.37 -11.30 -6.78
C THR A 59 -19.83 -11.64 -6.38
N PRO A 60 -20.72 -11.98 -7.33
CA PRO A 60 -22.12 -12.32 -7.05
C PRO A 60 -22.31 -13.52 -6.10
#